data_AF-K9FZB1-F1
#
_entry.id   AF-K9FZB1-F1
#
_cell.length_a   1.000
_cell.length_b   1.000
_cell.length_c   1.000
_cell.angle_alpha   90.00
_cell.angle_beta   90.00
_cell.angle_gamma   90.00
#
_symmetry.space_group_name_H-M   'P 1'
#
loop_
_entity.id
_entity.type
_entity.pdbx_description
1 polymer ?
#
loop_
_entity_poly.entity_id
_entity_poly.type
_entity_poly.pdbx_seq_one_letter_code
_entity_poly.pdbx_strand_id
1 'polypeptide(L)'
;MPQVFEQRLKNYTAAKLKLDQMRFPGSEELSWDAIQRVHSLDAIKADLVCYTDEREQLPNVEALLEAYKSGKLDWKAGLVTYWSKGVQISQPRRFDWDEFEAINSHYEGYKSFWTEGVMNFLGISKAIH
;
A
#
# COMPACT_ATOMS: atom_id res chain seq x y z
N MET A 1 8.43 -23.07 -34.24
CA MET A 1 7.77 -22.88 -32.94
C MET A 1 6.83 -21.65 -32.92
N PRO A 2 5.79 -21.51 -33.77
CA PRO A 2 4.95 -20.29 -33.79
C PRO A 2 3.91 -20.23 -32.66
N GLN A 3 3.31 -21.38 -32.32
CA GLN A 3 2.23 -21.50 -31.32
C GLN A 3 2.66 -21.06 -29.91
N VAL A 4 3.91 -21.30 -29.52
CA VAL A 4 4.45 -20.86 -28.22
C VAL A 4 4.54 -19.34 -28.15
N PHE A 5 4.91 -18.67 -29.24
CA PHE A 5 4.96 -17.20 -29.29
C PHE A 5 3.55 -16.60 -29.25
N GLU A 6 2.60 -17.15 -30.01
CA GLU A 6 1.20 -16.69 -30.01
C GLU A 6 0.57 -16.80 -28.62
N GLN A 7 0.77 -17.94 -27.94
CA GLN A 7 0.26 -18.13 -26.58
C GLN A 7 0.90 -17.16 -25.59
N ARG A 8 2.22 -16.93 -25.67
CA ARG A 8 2.92 -15.94 -24.85
C ARG A 8 2.37 -14.54 -25.12
N LEU A 9 2.22 -14.15 -26.38
CA LEU A 9 1.70 -12.84 -26.77
C LEU A 9 0.29 -12.60 -26.21
N LYS A 10 -0.60 -13.60 -26.33
CA LYS A 10 -1.95 -13.55 -25.76
C LYS A 10 -1.93 -13.38 -24.23
N ASN A 11 -1.04 -14.07 -23.54
CA ASN A 11 -0.89 -13.93 -22.09
C ASN A 11 -0.39 -12.53 -21.71
N TYR A 12 0.59 -11.98 -22.45
CA TYR A 12 1.12 -10.64 -22.22
C TYR A 12 0.08 -9.55 -22.46
N THR A 13 -0.69 -9.62 -23.55
CA THR A 13 -1.76 -8.64 -23.82
C THR A 13 -2.87 -8.70 -22.80
N ALA A 14 -3.29 -9.91 -22.39
CA ALA A 14 -4.27 -10.08 -21.31
C ALA A 14 -3.77 -9.53 -19.97
N ALA A 15 -2.51 -9.78 -19.63
CA ALA A 15 -1.89 -9.23 -18.43
C ALA A 15 -1.83 -7.69 -18.50
N LYS A 16 -1.37 -7.12 -19.61
CA LYS A 16 -1.31 -5.66 -19.81
C LYS A 16 -2.69 -5.01 -19.69
N LEU A 17 -3.71 -5.61 -20.30
CA LEU A 17 -5.07 -5.09 -20.21
C LEU A 17 -5.59 -5.08 -18.77
N LYS A 18 -5.31 -6.13 -17.98
CA LYS A 18 -5.65 -6.16 -16.55
C LYS A 18 -4.93 -5.06 -15.77
N LEU A 19 -3.65 -4.81 -16.07
CA LEU A 19 -2.90 -3.72 -15.44
C LEU A 19 -3.52 -2.35 -15.77
N ASP A 20 -3.83 -2.12 -17.04
CA ASP A 20 -4.46 -0.88 -17.51
C ASP A 20 -5.84 -0.67 -16.87
N GLN A 21 -6.60 -1.74 -16.61
CA GLN A 21 -7.90 -1.68 -15.92
C GLN A 21 -7.82 -1.29 -14.43
N MET A 22 -6.66 -1.50 -13.77
CA MET A 22 -6.49 -1.08 -12.38
C MET A 22 -6.07 0.39 -12.27
N ARG A 23 -5.67 1.03 -13.37
CA ARG A 23 -5.40 2.48 -13.34
C ARG A 23 -6.69 3.24 -13.07
N PHE A 24 -6.57 4.28 -12.25
CA PHE A 24 -7.64 5.23 -11.97
C PHE A 24 -7.23 6.63 -12.45
N PRO A 25 -8.17 7.57 -12.65
CA PRO A 25 -7.83 8.92 -13.09
C PRO A 25 -6.79 9.58 -12.16
N GLY A 26 -5.70 10.11 -12.72
CA GLY A 26 -4.60 10.70 -11.95
C GLY A 26 -3.51 9.71 -11.51
N SER A 27 -3.62 8.42 -11.89
CA SER A 27 -2.60 7.41 -11.56
C SER A 27 -1.44 7.34 -12.56
N GLU A 28 -1.41 8.17 -13.60
CA GLU A 28 -0.47 8.09 -14.71
C GLU A 28 0.99 8.12 -14.25
N GLU A 29 1.29 8.93 -13.24
CA GLU A 29 2.63 9.10 -12.65
C GLU A 29 2.90 8.15 -11.48
N LEU A 30 1.89 7.41 -11.01
CA LEU A 30 2.04 6.49 -9.88
C LEU A 30 2.75 5.20 -10.29
N SER A 31 3.61 4.71 -9.40
CA SER A 31 4.19 3.39 -9.52
C SER A 31 3.11 2.30 -9.48
N TRP A 32 3.39 1.15 -10.08
CA TRP A 32 2.45 0.03 -10.06
C TRP A 32 2.15 -0.45 -8.62
N ASP A 33 3.15 -0.44 -7.75
CA ASP A 33 3.00 -0.79 -6.35
C ASP A 33 2.07 0.21 -5.63
N ALA A 34 2.18 1.51 -5.91
CA ALA A 34 1.27 2.52 -5.37
C ALA A 34 -0.17 2.29 -5.87
N ILE A 35 -0.38 1.96 -7.14
CA ILE A 35 -1.72 1.67 -7.69
C ILE A 35 -2.34 0.46 -7.00
N GLN A 36 -1.58 -0.64 -6.89
CA GLN A 36 -2.05 -1.84 -6.20
C GLN A 36 -2.35 -1.57 -4.72
N ARG A 37 -1.52 -0.73 -4.08
CA ARG A 37 -1.73 -0.33 -2.70
C ARG A 37 -2.99 0.51 -2.52
N VAL A 38 -3.27 1.45 -3.43
CA VAL A 38 -4.52 2.22 -3.41
C VAL A 38 -5.75 1.32 -3.46
N HIS A 39 -5.79 0.32 -4.34
CA HIS A 39 -6.90 -0.65 -4.37
C HIS A 39 -7.03 -1.43 -3.07
N SER A 40 -5.89 -1.82 -2.47
CA SER A 40 -5.88 -2.50 -1.17
C SER A 40 -6.43 -1.62 -0.06
N LEU A 41 -6.08 -0.32 -0.07
CA LEU A 41 -6.58 0.65 0.89
C LEU A 41 -8.07 0.98 0.68
N ASP A 42 -8.55 1.05 -0.57
CA ASP A 42 -9.98 1.23 -0.86
C ASP A 42 -10.80 0.01 -0.37
N ALA A 43 -10.26 -1.21 -0.48
CA ALA A 43 -10.88 -2.41 0.10
C ALA A 43 -10.90 -2.36 1.64
N ILE A 44 -9.77 -2.01 2.28
CA ILE A 44 -9.70 -1.84 3.74
C ILE A 44 -10.67 -0.75 4.21
N LYS A 45 -10.78 0.36 3.47
CA LYS A 45 -11.75 1.43 3.76
C LYS A 45 -13.19 0.89 3.73
N ALA A 46 -13.53 0.11 2.71
CA ALA A 46 -14.86 -0.48 2.59
C ALA A 46 -15.16 -1.40 3.78
N ASP A 47 -14.20 -2.23 4.20
CA ASP A 47 -14.34 -3.08 5.39
C ASP A 47 -14.53 -2.23 6.66
N LEU A 48 -13.70 -1.21 6.88
CA LEU A 48 -13.79 -0.33 8.06
C LEU A 48 -15.09 0.48 8.11
N VAL A 49 -15.74 0.76 6.97
CA VAL A 49 -17.05 1.44 6.92
C VAL A 49 -18.19 0.44 7.18
N CYS A 50 -18.06 -0.80 6.72
CA CYS A 50 -19.07 -1.85 6.92
C CYS A 50 -19.06 -2.40 8.35
N TYR A 51 -17.91 -2.45 9.00
CA TYR A 51 -17.72 -2.98 10.35
C TYR A 51 -17.39 -1.87 11.36
N THR A 52 -17.44 -2.18 12.65
CA THR A 52 -17.01 -1.22 13.68
C THR A 52 -15.49 -1.03 13.62
N ASP A 53 -15.04 0.19 13.32
CA ASP A 53 -13.63 0.59 13.37
C ASP A 53 -13.15 0.79 14.82
N GLU A 54 -13.08 -0.29 15.59
CA GLU A 54 -12.71 -0.27 17.02
C GLU A 54 -11.33 0.32 17.28
N ARG A 55 -10.44 0.26 16.27
CA ARG A 55 -9.07 0.74 16.34
C ARG A 55 -8.88 2.11 15.69
N GLU A 56 -9.95 2.77 15.27
CA GLU A 56 -9.93 4.14 14.72
C GLU A 56 -8.93 4.28 13.55
N GLN A 57 -8.87 3.30 12.66
CA GLN A 57 -7.95 3.24 11.51
C GLN A 57 -8.47 3.97 10.28
N LEU A 58 -9.77 4.21 10.19
CA LEU A 58 -10.39 4.87 9.05
C LEU A 58 -9.72 6.22 8.70
N PRO A 59 -9.42 7.11 9.67
CA PRO A 59 -8.70 8.36 9.38
C PRO A 59 -7.32 8.15 8.72
N ASN A 60 -6.57 7.13 9.16
CA ASN A 60 -5.27 6.80 8.57
C ASN A 60 -5.42 6.29 7.13
N VAL A 61 -6.40 5.41 6.89
CA VAL A 61 -6.66 4.85 5.56
C VAL A 61 -7.09 5.95 4.59
N GLU A 62 -7.94 6.88 5.02
CA GLU A 62 -8.36 8.02 4.20
C GLU A 62 -7.19 8.95 3.86
N ALA A 63 -6.34 9.26 4.86
CA ALA A 63 -5.18 10.10 4.66
C ALA A 63 -4.14 9.44 3.73
N LEU A 64 -3.94 8.12 3.84
CA LEU A 64 -3.09 7.36 2.93
C LEU A 64 -3.63 7.35 1.50
N LEU A 65 -4.93 7.15 1.32
CA LEU A 65 -5.58 7.22 0.02
C LEU A 65 -5.38 8.58 -0.62
N GLU A 66 -5.57 9.68 0.14
CA GLU A 66 -5.30 11.03 -0.35
C GLU A 66 -3.82 11.20 -0.73
N ALA A 67 -2.89 10.75 0.12
CA ALA A 67 -1.46 10.89 -0.11
C ALA A 67 -0.99 10.16 -1.37
N TYR A 68 -1.45 8.93 -1.60
CA TYR A 68 -1.15 8.20 -2.83
C TYR A 68 -1.85 8.81 -4.05
N LYS A 69 -3.15 9.11 -3.97
CA LYS A 69 -3.92 9.66 -5.11
C LYS A 69 -3.44 11.06 -5.53
N SER A 70 -2.84 11.82 -4.61
CA SER A 70 -2.23 13.13 -4.89
C SER A 70 -0.75 13.07 -5.31
N GLY A 71 -0.14 11.87 -5.31
CA GLY A 71 1.29 11.70 -5.60
C GLY A 71 2.24 12.22 -4.50
N LYS A 72 1.72 12.66 -3.35
CA LYS A 72 2.53 13.06 -2.18
C LYS A 72 3.24 11.87 -1.54
N LEU A 73 2.67 10.68 -1.69
CA LEU A 73 3.24 9.42 -1.24
C LEU A 73 3.40 8.49 -2.44
N ASP A 74 4.55 7.82 -2.49
CA ASP A 74 4.82 6.74 -3.43
C ASP A 74 5.37 5.54 -2.68
N TRP A 75 5.13 4.34 -3.19
CA TRP A 75 5.59 3.11 -2.58
C TRP A 75 7.10 2.95 -2.79
N LYS A 76 7.87 3.11 -1.72
CA LYS A 76 9.33 2.94 -1.76
C LYS A 76 9.73 1.71 -0.97
N ALA A 77 10.17 0.67 -1.68
CA ALA A 77 10.59 -0.58 -1.07
C ALA A 77 11.68 -0.34 0.00
N GLY A 78 11.49 -0.93 1.18
CA GLY A 78 12.41 -0.81 2.31
C GLY A 78 12.27 0.49 3.13
N LEU A 79 11.35 1.38 2.76
CA LEU A 79 10.98 2.55 3.55
C LEU A 79 9.57 2.40 4.12
N VAL A 80 9.39 2.93 5.32
CA VAL A 80 8.12 3.03 6.01
C VAL A 80 7.78 4.47 6.32
N THR A 81 6.48 4.73 6.45
CA THR A 81 5.95 5.97 7.05
C THR A 81 5.00 5.60 8.17
N TYR A 82 5.07 6.35 9.26
CA TYR A 82 4.18 6.21 10.39
C TYR A 82 3.05 7.22 10.28
N TRP A 83 1.84 6.78 10.63
CA TRP A 83 0.63 7.58 10.57
C TRP A 83 -0.14 7.43 11.89
N SER A 84 -0.67 8.54 12.38
CA SER A 84 -1.54 8.54 13.55
C SER A 84 -2.68 9.53 13.38
N LYS A 85 -3.92 9.12 13.68
CA LYS A 85 -5.12 9.98 13.66
C LYS A 85 -5.28 10.74 12.33
N GLY A 86 -4.95 10.08 11.21
CA GLY A 86 -5.03 10.65 9.86
C GLY A 86 -3.86 11.57 9.46
N VAL A 87 -2.77 11.60 10.24
CA VAL A 87 -1.61 12.46 9.97
C VAL A 87 -0.36 11.63 9.78
N GLN A 88 0.43 11.94 8.75
CA GLN A 88 1.77 11.40 8.60
C GLN A 88 2.69 12.01 9.65
N ILE A 89 3.17 11.19 10.58
CA ILE A 89 4.01 11.64 11.71
C ILE A 89 5.51 11.43 11.45
N SER A 90 5.87 10.76 10.36
CA SER A 90 7.27 10.57 9.97
C SER A 90 7.49 10.76 8.47
N GLN A 91 8.64 11.33 8.10
CA GLN A 91 9.15 11.22 6.74
C GLN A 91 9.49 9.74 6.41
N PRO A 92 9.49 9.33 5.14
CA PRO A 92 9.90 7.98 4.73
C PRO A 92 11.28 7.63 5.28
N ARG A 93 11.38 6.51 6.01
CA ARG A 93 12.61 6.06 6.66
C ARG A 93 12.71 4.54 6.69
N ARG A 94 13.89 4.00 6.94
CA ARG A 94 14.04 2.55 7.10
C ARG A 94 13.26 2.11 8.34
N PHE A 95 12.68 0.92 8.27
CA PHE A 95 12.05 0.33 9.44
C PHE A 95 13.12 -0.07 10.46
N ASP A 96 12.93 0.36 11.70
CA ASP A 96 13.72 0.01 12.86
C ASP A 96 12.77 -0.34 14.01
N TRP A 97 13.05 -1.44 14.72
CA TRP A 97 12.15 -1.95 15.75
C TRP A 97 12.12 -1.06 17.00
N ASP A 98 13.27 -0.54 17.42
CA ASP A 98 13.37 0.31 18.61
C ASP A 98 12.69 1.66 18.34
N GLU A 99 12.87 2.21 17.15
CA GLU A 99 12.16 3.41 16.69
C GLU A 99 10.64 3.17 16.63
N PHE A 100 10.21 2.06 16.01
CA PHE A 100 8.80 1.70 15.95
C PHE A 100 8.18 1.63 17.34
N GLU A 101 8.83 0.94 18.29
CA GLU A 101 8.31 0.77 19.65
C GLU A 101 8.22 2.11 20.39
N ALA A 102 9.22 2.98 20.23
CA ALA A 102 9.23 4.30 20.82
C ALA A 102 8.11 5.19 20.27
N ILE A 103 7.92 5.22 18.94
CA ILE A 103 6.85 6.00 18.28
C ILE A 103 5.47 5.42 18.66
N ASN A 104 5.31 4.10 18.57
CA ASN A 104 4.06 3.42 18.90
C ASN A 104 3.64 3.71 20.35
N SER A 105 4.59 3.71 21.28
CA SER A 105 4.33 4.06 22.68
C SER A 105 3.95 5.53 22.86
N HIS A 106 4.55 6.45 22.10
CA HIS A 106 4.28 7.89 22.19
C HIS A 106 2.90 8.27 21.61
N TYR A 107 2.45 7.59 20.55
CA TYR A 107 1.25 7.93 19.80
C TYR A 107 0.03 7.05 20.13
N GLU A 108 -0.01 6.47 21.33
CA GLU A 108 -1.12 5.60 21.75
C GLU A 108 -1.35 4.45 20.76
N GLY A 109 -0.30 3.72 20.39
CA GLY A 109 -0.26 2.75 19.30
C GLY A 109 -1.34 1.65 19.28
N TYR A 110 -2.08 1.48 20.38
CA TYR A 110 -3.24 0.61 20.47
C TYR A 110 -4.46 1.15 19.70
N LYS A 111 -4.47 2.45 19.34
CA LYS A 111 -5.51 3.14 18.59
C LYS A 111 -4.94 4.07 17.54
N SER A 112 -5.58 4.06 16.37
CA SER A 112 -5.34 4.99 15.28
C SER A 112 -3.87 5.12 14.88
N PHE A 113 -3.05 4.08 15.04
CA PHE A 113 -1.66 4.03 14.59
C PHE A 113 -1.50 3.07 13.42
N TRP A 114 -0.73 3.48 12.42
CA TRP A 114 -0.50 2.72 11.21
C TRP A 114 0.96 2.84 10.75
N THR A 115 1.52 1.72 10.30
CA THR A 115 2.82 1.70 9.63
C THR A 115 2.62 1.30 8.18
N GLU A 116 2.86 2.24 7.28
CA GLU A 116 2.77 2.02 5.84
C GLU A 116 4.12 1.58 5.28
N GLY A 117 4.14 0.57 4.40
CA GLY A 117 5.37 0.07 3.75
C GLY A 117 5.95 -1.24 4.31
N VAL A 118 5.35 -1.81 5.37
CA VAL A 118 5.88 -3.01 6.07
C VAL A 118 5.75 -4.31 5.24
N MET A 119 4.83 -4.36 4.26
CA MET A 119 4.53 -5.57 3.48
C MET A 119 5.74 -6.19 2.75
N ASN A 120 6.79 -5.41 2.45
CA ASN A 120 8.03 -5.92 1.84
C ASN A 120 9.11 -6.32 2.86
N PHE A 121 8.94 -5.99 4.15
CA PHE A 121 9.92 -6.29 5.20
C PHE A 121 9.74 -7.70 5.76
N LEU A 122 8.50 -8.19 5.84
CA LEU A 122 8.17 -9.57 6.19
C LEU A 122 8.17 -10.41 4.91
N GLY A 123 9.37 -10.75 4.41
CA GLY A 123 9.54 -11.57 3.23
C GLY A 123 8.73 -12.86 3.30
N ILE A 124 7.58 -12.90 2.60
CA ILE A 124 7.07 -14.14 2.06
C ILE A 124 8.08 -14.52 0.99
N SER A 125 9.03 -15.36 1.40
CA SER A 125 9.90 -16.11 0.51
C SER A 125 9.06 -16.64 -0.64
N LYS A 126 9.21 -16.05 -1.83
CA LYS A 126 8.88 -16.73 -3.07
C LYS A 126 9.91 -17.86 -3.22
N ALA A 127 9.66 -18.95 -2.49
CA ALA A 127 10.22 -20.25 -2.83
C ALA A 127 9.57 -20.66 -4.15
N ILE A 128 10.26 -20.35 -5.25
CA ILE A 128 10.02 -20.99 -6.53
C ILE A 128 10.93 -22.22 -6.54
N HIS A 129 10.34 -23.41 -6.55
CA HIS A 129 10.91 -24.63 -7.11
C HIS A 129 9.99 -25.06 -8.24
#